data_AF-A0A7C4RXL5-F1
#
_entry.id   AF-A0A7C4RXL5-F1
#
_cell.length_a   1.000
_cell.length_b   1.000
_cell.length_c   1.000
_cell.angle_alpha   90.00
_cell.angle_beta   90.00
_cell.angle_gamma   90.00
#
_symmetry.space_group_name_H-M   'P 1'
#
loop_
_entity.id
_entity.type
_entity.pdbx_description
1 polymer ?
#
loop_
_entity_poly.entity_id
_entity_poly.type
_entity_poly.pdbx_seq_one_letter_code
_entity_poly.pdbx_strand_id
1 'polypeptide(L)'
;MRITSKILESDCVGCFACYNICPVDAIEMVLSDEGFYVPRVNETACTNCGLCLEVCPVVTPPSLDDRFSAPKVYVAWSLDDVTRINSSSGGIYPELARFV
;
A
#
# COMPACT_ATOMS: atom_id res chain seq x y z
N MET A 1 13.36 14.59 8.20
CA MET A 1 13.27 13.98 6.86
C MET A 1 11.82 13.61 6.58
N ARG A 2 11.33 13.79 5.34
CA ARG A 2 9.91 13.66 4.95
C ARG A 2 9.74 12.55 3.90
N ILE A 3 8.60 11.85 3.88
CA ILE A 3 8.37 10.78 2.88
C ILE A 3 8.41 11.30 1.43
N THR A 4 7.80 12.46 1.19
CA THR A 4 7.76 13.13 -0.12
C THR A 4 9.13 13.60 -0.62
N SER A 5 10.18 13.56 0.22
CA SER A 5 11.55 13.86 -0.21
C SER A 5 12.31 12.65 -0.78
N LYS A 6 11.76 11.44 -0.65
CA LYS A 6 12.42 10.18 -1.04
C LYS A 6 11.58 9.27 -1.92
N ILE A 7 10.25 9.40 -1.87
CA ILE A 7 9.31 8.57 -2.62
C ILE A 7 8.58 9.45 -3.63
N LEU A 8 8.58 9.05 -4.90
CA LEU A 8 7.72 9.62 -5.92
C LEU A 8 6.30 9.09 -5.75
N GLU A 9 5.31 9.85 -6.20
CA GLU A 9 3.90 9.41 -6.14
C GLU A 9 3.68 8.09 -6.87
N SER A 10 4.36 7.88 -8.01
CA SER A 10 4.32 6.64 -8.80
C SER A 10 4.84 5.40 -8.07
N ASP A 11 5.69 5.59 -7.06
CA ASP A 11 6.27 4.50 -6.29
C ASP A 11 5.42 4.19 -5.05
N CYS A 12 4.45 5.04 -4.73
CA CYS A 12 3.59 4.87 -3.56
C CYS A 12 2.53 3.79 -3.82
N VAL A 13 2.51 2.77 -2.96
CA VAL A 13 1.52 1.67 -3.04
C VAL A 13 0.25 1.93 -2.20
N GLY A 14 0.06 3.15 -1.68
CA GLY A 14 -1.15 3.53 -0.94
C GLY A 14 -1.42 2.67 0.30
N CYS A 15 -0.39 2.24 1.04
CA CYS A 15 -0.55 1.33 2.20
C CYS A 15 -0.88 2.02 3.54
N PHE A 16 -0.91 3.35 3.59
CA PHE A 16 -1.23 4.16 4.80
C PHE A 16 -0.24 4.01 5.98
N ALA A 17 0.86 3.27 5.84
CA ALA A 17 1.82 3.08 6.93
C ALA A 17 2.43 4.40 7.42
N CYS A 18 2.80 5.30 6.50
CA CYS A 18 3.36 6.61 6.82
C CYS A 18 2.36 7.52 7.55
N TYR A 19 1.08 7.45 7.16
CA TYR A 19 -0.02 8.15 7.82
C TYR A 19 -0.17 7.67 9.27
N ASN A 20 -0.30 6.35 9.46
CA ASN A 20 -0.53 5.75 10.79
C ASN A 20 0.62 5.94 11.78
N ILE A 21 1.88 5.98 11.30
CA ILE A 21 3.04 6.13 12.19
C ILE A 21 3.31 7.59 12.59
N CYS A 22 2.67 8.56 11.94
CA CYS A 22 2.98 9.97 12.17
C CYS A 22 2.51 10.41 13.55
N PRO A 23 3.40 10.80 14.49
CA PRO A 23 3.02 11.10 15.87
C PRO A 23 2.35 12.47 16.04
N VAL A 24 2.29 13.27 14.98
CA VAL A 24 1.80 14.66 14.98
C VAL A 24 0.75 14.89 13.88
N ASP A 25 0.21 13.81 13.31
CA ASP A 25 -0.85 13.85 12.28
C ASP A 25 -0.54 14.80 11.11
N ALA A 26 0.74 14.92 10.74
CA ALA A 26 1.20 15.83 9.70
C ALA A 26 1.05 15.26 8.27
N ILE A 27 0.44 14.10 8.11
CA ILE A 27 0.28 13.41 6.82
C ILE A 27 -1.20 13.20 6.57
N GLU A 28 -1.66 13.54 5.38
CA GLU A 28 -3.00 13.23 4.87
C GLU A 28 -2.86 12.31 3.65
N MET A 29 -3.75 11.33 3.51
CA MET A 29 -3.77 10.47 2.32
C MET A 29 -4.82 10.99 1.34
N VAL A 30 -4.37 11.47 0.19
CA VAL A 30 -5.21 12.08 -0.85
C VAL A 30 -5.22 11.23 -2.11
N LEU A 31 -6.30 11.28 -2.89
CA LEU A 31 -6.34 10.62 -4.20
C LEU A 31 -5.49 11.42 -5.20
N SER A 32 -4.63 10.72 -5.93
CA SER A 32 -3.94 11.23 -7.11
C SER A 32 -4.91 11.32 -8.29
N ASP A 33 -4.47 11.97 -9.37
CA ASP A 33 -5.24 12.07 -10.61
C ASP A 33 -5.55 10.69 -11.23
N GLU A 34 -4.73 9.69 -10.92
CA GLU A 34 -4.91 8.29 -11.34
C GLU A 34 -5.82 7.48 -10.39
N GLY A 35 -6.33 8.09 -9.32
CA GLY A 35 -7.23 7.46 -8.37
C GLY A 35 -6.54 6.61 -7.30
N PHE A 36 -5.23 6.75 -7.11
CA PHE A 36 -4.47 6.06 -6.06
C PHE A 36 -4.26 6.97 -4.85
N TYR A 37 -4.29 6.41 -3.64
CA TYR A 37 -3.98 7.18 -2.44
C TYR A 37 -2.48 7.43 -2.31
N VAL A 38 -2.10 8.71 -2.19
CA VAL A 38 -0.72 9.18 -2.01
C VAL A 38 -0.62 10.13 -0.80
N PRO A 39 0.53 10.16 -0.09
CA PRO A 39 0.69 10.99 1.09
C PRO A 39 0.97 12.45 0.73
N ARG A 40 0.20 13.37 1.33
CA ARG A 40 0.47 14.81 1.34
C ARG A 40 0.93 15.24 2.73
N VAL A 41 2.07 15.90 2.83
CA VAL A 41 2.67 16.31 4.11
C VAL A 41 2.34 17.76 4.40
N ASN A 42 1.76 18.04 5.57
CA ASN A 42 1.66 19.39 6.10
C ASN A 42 3.03 19.85 6.63
N GLU A 43 3.66 20.77 5.92
CA GLU A 43 5.02 21.21 6.22
C GLU A 43 5.15 21.97 7.54
N THR A 44 4.11 22.65 8.00
CA THR A 44 4.15 23.44 9.24
C THR A 44 3.99 22.57 10.48
N ALA A 45 3.24 21.46 10.36
CA ALA A 45 3.07 20.48 11.44
C ALA A 45 4.22 19.46 11.49
N CYS A 46 4.87 19.17 10.35
CA CYS A 46 5.90 18.14 10.27
C CYS A 46 7.14 18.48 11.11
N THR A 47 7.47 17.62 12.08
CA THR A 47 8.65 17.76 12.94
C THR A 47 9.93 17.16 12.34
N ASN A 48 9.88 16.67 11.09
CA ASN A 48 11.02 16.04 10.41
C ASN A 48 11.59 14.79 11.11
N CYS A 49 10.80 14.08 11.92
CA CYS A 49 11.27 12.92 12.69
C CYS A 49 11.76 11.71 11.86
N GLY A 50 11.28 11.54 10.62
CA GLY A 50 11.75 10.48 9.71
C GLY A 50 11.02 9.13 9.82
N LEU A 51 10.16 8.92 10.83
CA LEU A 51 9.44 7.65 11.05
C LEU A 51 8.64 7.16 9.82
N CYS A 52 8.08 8.09 9.04
CA CYS A 52 7.37 7.77 7.81
C CYS A 52 8.25 7.04 6.76
N LEU A 53 9.57 7.27 6.76
CA LEU A 53 10.51 6.60 5.87
C LEU A 53 10.91 5.23 6.41
N GLU A 54 11.09 5.11 7.73
CA GLU A 54 11.45 3.85 8.38
C GLU A 54 10.38 2.78 8.14
N VAL A 55 9.10 3.16 8.22
CA VAL A 55 7.97 2.23 8.03
C VAL A 55 7.62 1.98 6.56
N CYS A 56 8.15 2.78 5.62
CA CYS A 56 7.76 2.68 4.22
C CYS A 56 8.39 1.43 3.58
N PRO A 57 7.60 0.43 3.13
CA PRO A 57 8.16 -0.81 2.58
C PRO A 57 8.89 -0.60 1.23
N VAL A 58 8.63 0.52 0.56
CA VAL A 58 9.31 0.89 -0.69
C VAL A 58 10.71 1.45 -0.40
N VAL A 59 10.89 2.14 0.72
CA VAL A 59 12.20 2.64 1.17
C VAL A 59 12.98 1.56 1.92
N THR A 60 12.31 0.85 2.81
CA THR A 60 12.87 -0.15 3.70
C THR A 60 12.18 -1.49 3.41
N PRO A 61 12.58 -2.20 2.34
CA PRO A 61 11.97 -3.46 1.99
C PRO A 61 12.16 -4.48 3.11
N PRO A 62 11.16 -5.33 3.39
CA PRO A 62 11.27 -6.34 4.42
C PRO A 62 12.37 -7.35 4.06
N SER A 63 13.06 -7.86 5.08
CA SER A 63 14.00 -8.97 4.88
C SER A 63 13.24 -10.22 4.48
N LEU A 64 13.49 -10.71 3.26
CA LEU A 64 12.96 -12.00 2.83
C LEU A 64 13.84 -13.10 3.44
N ASP A 65 13.24 -13.97 4.25
CA ASP A 65 13.90 -15.21 4.68
C ASP A 65 13.80 -16.29 3.59
N ASP A 66 14.51 -17.40 3.80
CA ASP A 66 14.62 -18.49 2.83
C ASP A 66 13.27 -19.11 2.43
N ARG A 67 12.20 -18.95 3.22
CA ARG A 67 10.85 -19.44 2.90
C ARG A 67 10.27 -18.75 1.67
N PHE A 68 10.77 -17.57 1.32
CA PHE A 68 10.36 -16.78 0.17
C PHE A 68 11.33 -16.87 -1.03
N SER A 69 12.36 -17.71 -0.95
CA SER A 69 13.35 -17.87 -2.04
C SER A 69 12.76 -18.53 -3.30
N ALA A 70 11.83 -19.46 -3.13
CA ALA A 70 11.12 -20.14 -4.22
C ALA A 70 9.73 -20.64 -3.75
N PRO A 71 8.78 -19.74 -3.45
CA PRO A 71 7.48 -20.14 -2.93
C PRO A 71 6.68 -20.91 -3.98
N LYS A 72 6.05 -22.01 -3.56
CA LYS A 72 4.99 -22.65 -4.36
C LYS A 72 3.72 -21.82 -4.21
N VAL A 73 3.29 -21.17 -5.29
CA VAL A 73 2.10 -20.33 -5.31
C VAL A 73 1.02 -20.95 -6.20
N TYR A 74 -0.24 -20.82 -5.77
CA TYR A 74 -1.41 -21.14 -6.57
C TYR A 74 -2.13 -19.84 -6.91
N VAL A 75 -2.58 -19.72 -8.14
CA VAL A 75 -3.33 -18.55 -8.63
C VAL A 75 -4.70 -19.03 -9.09
N ALA A 76 -5.74 -18.31 -8.67
CA ALA A 76 -7.12 -18.58 -9.05
C ALA A 76 -7.86 -17.26 -9.23
N TRP A 77 -8.91 -17.27 -10.06
CA TRP A 77 -9.81 -16.15 -10.29
C TRP A 77 -11.21 -16.68 -10.63
N SER A 78 -12.22 -15.82 -10.52
CA SER A 78 -13.60 -16.11 -10.90
C SER A 78 -13.71 -16.39 -12.39
N LEU A 79 -14.45 -17.43 -12.77
CA LEU A 79 -14.82 -17.68 -14.17
C LEU A 79 -15.98 -16.79 -14.65
N ASP A 80 -16.71 -16.16 -13.74
CA ASP A 80 -17.70 -15.14 -14.07
C ASP A 80 -17.00 -13.81 -14.38
N ASP A 81 -17.16 -13.33 -15.62
CA ASP A 81 -16.48 -12.14 -16.12
C ASP A 81 -16.89 -10.86 -15.41
N VAL A 82 -18.16 -10.75 -15.01
CA VAL A 82 -18.65 -9.57 -14.28
C VAL A 82 -17.95 -9.49 -12.93
N THR A 83 -17.91 -10.60 -12.18
CA THR A 83 -17.21 -10.68 -10.90
C THR A 83 -15.71 -10.47 -11.07
N ARG A 84 -15.11 -11.08 -12.09
CA ARG A 84 -13.66 -11.00 -12.35
C ARG A 84 -13.20 -9.57 -12.66
N ILE A 85 -13.91 -8.87 -13.54
CA ILE A 85 -13.54 -7.51 -13.99
C ILE A 85 -13.79 -6.48 -12.89
N ASN A 86 -14.85 -6.64 -12.09
CA ASN A 86 -15.23 -5.66 -11.07
C ASN A 86 -14.59 -5.92 -9.69
N SER A 87 -13.62 -6.83 -9.58
CA SER A 87 -12.98 -7.19 -8.30
C SER A 87 -11.46 -6.94 -8.34
N SER A 88 -10.90 -6.42 -7.24
CA SER A 88 -9.47 -6.09 -7.12
C SER A 88 -8.51 -7.29 -7.24
N SER A 89 -8.99 -8.51 -6.98
CA SER A 89 -8.16 -9.74 -6.98
C SER A 89 -8.76 -10.84 -7.85
N GLY A 90 -9.31 -10.46 -9.01
CA GLY A 90 -9.90 -11.41 -9.96
C GLY A 90 -11.14 -12.14 -9.44
N GLY A 91 -11.76 -11.65 -8.36
CA GLY A 91 -13.01 -12.19 -7.84
C GLY A 91 -12.87 -13.41 -6.93
N ILE A 92 -11.67 -13.74 -6.45
CA ILE A 92 -11.50 -14.94 -5.60
C ILE A 92 -12.30 -14.88 -4.29
N TYR A 93 -12.35 -13.72 -3.62
CA TYR A 93 -13.10 -13.57 -2.38
C TYR A 93 -14.60 -13.81 -2.56
N PRO A 94 -15.30 -13.18 -3.54
CA PRO A 94 -16.68 -13.51 -3.86
C PRO A 94 -16.95 -14.99 -4.07
N GLU A 95 -16.05 -15.72 -4.76
CA GLU A 95 -16.21 -17.16 -4.99
C GLU A 95 -16.09 -17.97 -3.68
N LEU A 96 -15.15 -17.63 -2.81
CA LEU A 96 -15.00 -18.28 -1.50
C LEU A 96 -16.18 -17.98 -0.57
N ALA A 97 -16.73 -16.77 -0.64
CA ALA A 97 -17.82 -16.32 0.21
C ALA A 97 -19.16 -17.03 -0.08
N ARG A 98 -19.29 -17.76 -1.20
CA ARG A 98 -20.51 -18.54 -1.51
C ARG A 98 -20.71 -19.77 -0.60
N PHE A 99 -19.66 -20.19 0.10
CA PHE A 99 -19.64 -21.43 0.91
C PHE A 99 -19.73 -21.17 2.41
N VAL A 100 -19.92 -19.92 2.84
CA VAL A 100 -20.07 -19.53 4.25
C VAL A 100 -21.47 -19.03 4.55
#